data_AF-A0A8S2PMB6-F1
#
_entry.id   AF-A0A8S2PMB6-F1
#
_cell.length_a   1.000
_cell.length_b   1.000
_cell.length_c   1.000
_cell.angle_alpha   90.00
_cell.angle_beta   90.00
_cell.angle_gamma   90.00
#
_symmetry.space_group_name_H-M   'P 1'
#
loop_
_entity.id
_entity.type
_entity.pdbx_description
1 polymer ?
#
loop_
_entity_poly.entity_id
_entity_poly.type
_entity_poly.pdbx_seq_one_letter_code
_entity_poly.pdbx_strand_id
1 'polypeptide(L)'
;MADILGQFFGGDSSFGGHPFGGLFGHSNMGGGRPRRRKGDDIAHPLKVTLEQLYKGDTSALEISRKVICSTCNGVGGREGAKQTCTSCRGQGIQIVTRQIGPNMMQRMQQVCKDCSGEGEIINERDRCKNCHGKKTVDQKKKLEIVISPGSKHEQQVRFPGESDQAPNMEPGDVIIVLQQEPHAVFQRNGDNLIMKHKINLVESLCGFKLVLTHLDGRKIILKHPPNDPIAPETYRCLKGQGMINMRTHDTGDLIIQFDVEFPSEKSLTDPQVLKHLESLLPKRSHVDIPQGEHVEEVHMIDFHTTKSAHDDRRGNRREAYEAGGDSDDEGGHAQPGVQACRSQ
;
A
#
# COMPACT_ATOMS: atom_id res chain seq x y z
N MET A 1 48.97 29.44 21.99
CA MET A 1 48.10 28.66 21.09
C MET A 1 47.39 27.66 21.97
N ALA A 2 46.17 28.02 22.43
CA ALA A 2 44.91 27.30 22.14
C ALA A 2 44.84 26.01 22.97
N ASP A 3 43.90 25.76 23.89
CA ASP A 3 42.42 25.89 23.90
C ASP A 3 41.97 25.95 25.39
N ILE A 4 40.96 26.67 25.90
CA ILE A 4 39.55 26.89 25.50
C ILE A 4 38.77 25.59 25.24
N LEU A 5 38.86 24.65 26.19
CA LEU A 5 37.95 23.50 26.26
C LEU A 5 37.70 23.08 27.72
N GLY A 6 36.91 23.86 28.46
CA GLY A 6 36.66 23.54 29.88
C GLY A 6 35.58 24.36 30.60
N GLN A 7 34.60 24.91 29.88
CA GLN A 7 33.51 25.68 30.50
C GLN A 7 32.15 25.17 30.03
N PHE A 8 31.73 24.02 30.59
CA PHE A 8 30.31 23.62 30.54
C PHE A 8 29.85 22.72 31.70
N PHE A 9 30.61 22.58 32.79
CA PHE A 9 30.15 21.82 33.96
C PHE A 9 30.57 22.52 35.27
N GLY A 10 29.56 22.92 36.05
CA GLY A 10 29.66 23.57 37.38
C GLY A 10 28.72 24.78 37.42
N GLY A 11 27.52 24.76 37.98
CA GLY A 11 27.00 23.95 39.08
C GLY A 11 27.06 24.76 40.37
N ASP A 12 26.06 25.63 40.62
CA ASP A 12 25.43 25.92 41.92
C ASP A 12 24.43 27.09 41.78
N SER A 13 23.14 26.83 41.98
CA SER A 13 22.11 27.88 42.11
C SER A 13 20.92 27.36 42.91
N SER A 14 21.10 27.43 44.24
CA SER A 14 20.12 27.80 45.27
C SER A 14 18.63 27.56 44.98
N PHE A 15 18.11 26.56 45.67
CA PHE A 15 16.71 26.38 46.05
C PHE A 15 16.25 27.53 46.98
N GLY A 16 15.15 28.20 46.65
CA GLY A 16 14.50 29.21 47.51
C GLY A 16 13.09 29.55 47.00
N GLY A 17 12.06 29.14 47.73
CA GLY A 17 10.68 29.00 47.24
C GLY A 17 9.86 30.28 47.06
N HIS A 18 8.83 30.20 46.21
CA HIS A 18 7.41 30.56 46.47
C HIS A 18 6.58 30.56 45.16
N PRO A 19 5.67 29.59 44.93
CA PRO A 19 4.70 29.69 43.82
C PRO A 19 3.26 29.41 44.26
N PHE A 20 2.61 30.29 45.03
CA PHE A 20 1.15 30.25 45.19
C PHE A 20 0.61 31.61 45.62
N GLY A 21 0.22 32.45 44.65
CA GLY A 21 -0.49 33.69 44.93
C GLY A 21 -0.33 34.74 43.83
N GLY A 22 -1.30 34.81 42.92
CA GLY A 22 -1.51 35.99 42.07
C GLY A 22 -1.21 35.81 40.58
N LEU A 23 -2.09 35.13 39.85
CA LEU A 23 -2.26 35.38 38.41
C LEU A 23 -3.73 35.21 38.00
N PHE A 24 -4.59 36.05 38.58
CA PHE A 24 -5.87 36.42 37.99
C PHE A 24 -5.62 37.29 36.74
N GLY A 25 -5.01 36.68 35.72
CA GLY A 25 -4.81 37.25 34.41
C GLY A 25 -6.00 36.91 33.52
N HIS A 26 -6.79 37.93 33.21
CA HIS A 26 -7.87 37.93 32.23
C HIS A 26 -7.40 37.32 30.90
N SER A 27 -7.62 36.02 30.75
CA SER A 27 -7.46 35.33 29.47
C SER A 27 -8.72 35.58 28.67
N ASN A 28 -8.66 36.69 27.95
CA ASN A 28 -9.52 37.11 26.87
C ASN A 28 -9.62 35.98 25.81
N MET A 29 -10.37 34.92 26.10
CA MET A 29 -10.58 33.79 25.20
C MET A 29 -11.62 34.23 24.15
N GLY A 30 -11.10 34.88 23.12
CA GLY A 30 -11.86 35.45 22.02
C GLY A 30 -12.88 34.48 21.45
N GLY A 31 -14.07 35.01 21.16
CA GLY A 31 -15.11 34.36 20.40
C GLY A 31 -14.57 33.88 19.05
N GLY A 32 -14.17 32.61 19.01
CA GLY A 32 -13.86 31.92 17.76
C GLY A 32 -15.13 31.84 16.94
N ARG A 33 -15.17 32.61 15.84
CA ARG A 33 -16.14 32.48 14.75
C ARG A 33 -16.36 30.98 14.47
N PRO A 34 -17.60 30.47 14.43
CA PRO A 34 -17.82 29.04 14.18
C PRO A 34 -17.13 28.67 12.87
N ARG A 35 -16.04 27.91 12.95
CA ARG A 35 -15.37 27.36 11.77
C ARG A 35 -16.43 26.55 11.04
N ARG A 36 -16.74 26.92 9.80
CA ARG A 36 -17.52 26.08 8.91
C ARG A 36 -16.82 24.73 8.89
N ARG A 37 -17.57 23.67 9.22
CA ARG A 37 -17.03 22.33 9.18
C ARG A 37 -16.74 22.04 7.70
N LYS A 38 -15.53 21.56 7.38
CA LYS A 38 -15.22 21.02 6.06
C LYS A 38 -15.63 19.56 6.07
N GLY A 39 -16.24 19.09 4.99
CA GLY A 39 -16.53 17.68 4.75
C GLY A 39 -15.23 16.92 4.50
N ASP A 40 -15.33 15.59 4.63
CA ASP A 40 -14.18 14.71 4.46
C ASP A 40 -13.75 14.65 2.98
N ASP A 41 -12.42 14.52 2.77
CA ASP A 41 -11.84 14.35 1.45
C ASP A 41 -11.97 12.87 1.02
N ILE A 42 -12.25 12.61 -0.26
CA ILE A 42 -12.41 11.25 -0.82
C ILE A 42 -11.24 10.93 -1.73
N ALA A 43 -10.54 9.82 -1.47
CA ALA A 43 -9.45 9.34 -2.32
C ALA A 43 -9.92 8.23 -3.29
N HIS A 44 -9.68 8.42 -4.59
CA HIS A 44 -9.96 7.41 -5.62
C HIS A 44 -8.66 6.98 -6.32
N PRO A 45 -8.30 5.68 -6.29
CA PRO A 45 -7.16 5.19 -7.05
C PRO A 45 -7.49 5.11 -8.54
N LEU A 46 -6.66 5.74 -9.37
CA LEU A 46 -6.71 5.60 -10.83
C LEU A 46 -5.53 4.76 -11.29
N LYS A 47 -5.82 3.58 -11.84
CA LYS A 47 -4.79 2.72 -12.42
C LYS A 47 -4.32 3.31 -13.75
N VAL A 48 -3.00 3.40 -13.91
CA VAL A 48 -2.35 3.99 -15.09
C VAL A 48 -1.21 3.12 -15.56
N THR A 49 -1.11 2.93 -16.87
CA THR A 49 -0.03 2.12 -17.46
C THR A 49 1.25 2.93 -17.58
N LEU A 50 2.38 2.24 -17.74
CA LEU A 50 3.68 2.90 -17.88
C LEU A 50 3.76 3.75 -19.17
N GLU A 51 3.09 3.32 -20.25
CA GLU A 51 3.00 4.05 -21.51
C GLU A 51 2.20 5.34 -21.37
N GLN A 52 1.08 5.31 -20.64
CA GLN A 52 0.28 6.50 -20.32
C GLN A 52 1.10 7.51 -19.52
N LEU A 53 1.88 7.03 -18.54
CA LEU A 53 2.79 7.88 -17.77
C LEU A 53 3.94 8.44 -18.62
N TYR A 54 4.34 7.75 -19.69
CA TYR A 54 5.41 8.21 -20.59
C TYR A 54 4.93 9.26 -21.59
N LYS A 55 3.81 9.00 -22.28
CA LYS A 55 3.26 9.88 -23.33
C LYS A 55 2.41 11.03 -22.79
N GLY A 56 1.88 10.87 -21.58
CA GLY A 56 0.74 11.62 -21.10
C GLY A 56 -0.58 11.07 -21.68
N ASP A 57 -1.65 11.19 -20.91
CA ASP A 57 -2.98 10.72 -21.30
C ASP A 57 -4.06 11.60 -20.66
N THR A 58 -5.27 11.60 -21.22
CA THR A 58 -6.44 12.24 -20.61
C THR A 58 -7.49 11.18 -20.34
N SER A 59 -7.73 10.91 -19.07
CA SER A 59 -8.69 9.90 -18.63
C SER A 59 -9.92 10.56 -18.01
N ALA A 60 -11.10 10.01 -18.25
CA ALA A 60 -12.34 10.49 -17.64
C ALA A 60 -12.81 9.48 -16.57
N LEU A 61 -13.03 9.94 -15.34
CA LEU A 61 -13.54 9.14 -14.23
C LEU A 61 -14.95 9.62 -13.85
N GLU A 62 -15.92 8.71 -13.85
CA GLU A 62 -17.26 9.01 -13.34
C GLU A 62 -17.30 8.75 -11.83
N ILE A 63 -17.50 9.81 -11.05
CA ILE A 63 -17.70 9.73 -9.60
C ILE A 63 -19.18 9.92 -9.26
N SER A 64 -19.65 9.19 -8.25
CA SER A 64 -20.96 9.39 -7.65
C SER A 64 -20.77 10.10 -6.32
N ARG A 65 -21.38 11.27 -6.17
CA ARG A 65 -21.31 12.10 -4.97
C ARG A 65 -22.68 12.56 -4.52
N LYS A 66 -22.81 12.89 -3.23
CA LYS A 66 -24.00 13.53 -2.69
C LYS A 66 -23.92 15.04 -2.92
N VAL A 67 -24.94 15.60 -3.54
CA VAL A 67 -25.10 17.06 -3.70
C VAL A 67 -26.33 17.54 -2.95
N ILE A 68 -26.33 18.81 -2.55
CA ILE A 68 -27.52 19.43 -1.96
C ILE A 68 -28.67 19.36 -2.97
N CYS A 69 -29.84 18.92 -2.49
CA CYS A 69 -31.02 18.80 -3.34
C CYS A 69 -31.40 20.17 -3.92
N SER A 70 -31.34 20.31 -5.23
CA SER A 70 -31.70 21.56 -5.93
C SER A 70 -33.18 21.94 -5.78
N THR A 71 -34.06 20.97 -5.53
CA THR A 71 -35.50 21.21 -5.37
C THR A 71 -35.88 21.83 -4.03
N CYS A 72 -35.11 21.57 -2.96
CA CYS A 72 -35.39 22.08 -1.62
C CYS A 72 -34.22 22.82 -0.97
N ASN A 73 -33.13 23.07 -1.72
CA ASN A 73 -31.92 23.76 -1.27
C ASN A 73 -31.39 23.27 0.09
N GLY A 74 -31.47 21.95 0.33
CA GLY A 74 -30.99 21.34 1.58
C GLY A 74 -31.91 21.50 2.79
N VAL A 75 -33.12 22.03 2.61
CA VAL A 75 -34.14 22.15 3.67
C VAL A 75 -34.76 20.79 3.99
N GLY A 76 -34.97 19.93 2.99
CA GLY A 76 -35.56 18.58 3.12
C GLY A 76 -37.09 18.53 2.89
N GLY A 77 -37.73 19.69 2.75
CA GLY A 77 -39.17 19.83 2.52
C GLY A 77 -39.49 21.15 1.83
N ARG A 78 -40.78 21.52 1.79
CA ARG A 78 -41.20 22.86 1.36
C ARG A 78 -40.65 23.92 2.32
N GLU A 79 -40.52 25.15 1.83
CA GLU A 79 -40.15 26.29 2.69
C GLU A 79 -41.15 26.42 3.84
N GLY A 80 -40.66 26.55 5.07
CA GLY A 80 -41.49 26.61 6.28
C GLY A 80 -42.08 25.27 6.75
N ALA A 81 -41.82 24.15 6.08
CA ALA A 81 -42.31 22.83 6.48
C ALA A 81 -41.62 22.23 7.71
N LYS A 82 -40.53 22.86 8.18
CA LYS A 82 -39.76 22.43 9.35
C LYS A 82 -40.52 22.78 10.62
N GLN A 83 -40.82 21.77 11.42
CA GLN A 83 -41.43 21.93 12.74
C GLN A 83 -40.44 21.47 13.81
N THR A 84 -40.44 22.14 14.97
CA THR A 84 -39.58 21.73 16.09
C THR A 84 -40.03 20.37 16.61
N CYS A 85 -39.08 19.47 16.83
CA CYS A 85 -39.38 18.15 17.36
C CYS A 85 -39.97 18.28 18.77
N THR A 86 -41.18 17.76 18.98
CA THR A 86 -41.88 17.83 20.28
C THR A 86 -41.22 16.95 21.33
N SER A 87 -40.71 15.78 20.94
CA SER A 87 -40.11 14.79 21.86
C SER A 87 -38.78 15.24 22.46
N CYS A 88 -37.94 15.96 21.70
CA CYS A 88 -36.69 16.54 22.22
C CYS A 88 -36.73 18.07 22.37
N ARG A 89 -37.87 18.72 22.10
CA ARG A 89 -38.04 20.19 22.12
C ARG A 89 -36.93 20.94 21.37
N GLY A 90 -36.55 20.46 20.19
CA GLY A 90 -35.47 21.05 19.38
C GLY A 90 -34.03 20.69 19.79
N GLN A 91 -33.82 19.92 20.86
CA GLN A 91 -32.47 19.61 21.36
C GLN A 91 -31.75 18.47 20.62
N GLY A 92 -32.46 17.69 19.79
CA GLY A 92 -31.91 16.53 19.06
C GLY A 92 -31.56 15.32 19.94
N ILE A 93 -31.60 15.44 21.26
CA ILE A 93 -31.20 14.41 22.22
C ILE A 93 -32.35 14.19 23.23
N GLN A 94 -32.57 12.93 23.61
CA GLN A 94 -33.49 12.53 24.69
C GLN A 94 -32.69 11.89 25.83
N ILE A 95 -33.06 12.22 27.07
CA ILE A 95 -32.46 11.64 28.27
C ILE A 95 -33.27 10.40 28.66
N VAL A 96 -32.67 9.22 28.53
CA VAL A 96 -33.31 7.95 28.91
C VAL A 96 -32.69 7.50 30.23
N THR A 97 -33.52 7.29 31.26
CA THR A 97 -33.08 6.77 32.54
C THR A 97 -33.15 5.25 32.51
N ARG A 98 -32.00 4.57 32.62
CA ARG A 98 -31.91 3.11 32.71
C ARG A 98 -31.50 2.70 34.12
N GLN A 99 -32.24 1.77 34.72
CA GLN A 99 -31.89 1.18 36.00
C GLN A 99 -30.86 0.07 35.78
N ILE A 100 -29.67 0.22 36.37
CA ILE A 100 -28.53 -0.72 36.20
C ILE A 100 -28.42 -1.65 37.40
N GLY A 101 -29.13 -1.33 38.49
CA GLY A 101 -29.22 -2.19 39.66
C GLY A 101 -30.25 -1.69 40.67
N PRO A 102 -30.40 -2.40 41.79
CA PRO A 102 -31.18 -1.92 42.93
C PRO A 102 -30.65 -0.55 43.35
N ASN A 103 -31.51 0.46 43.39
CA ASN A 103 -31.20 1.86 43.74
C ASN A 103 -30.15 2.61 42.87
N MET A 104 -29.73 2.09 41.71
CA MET A 104 -28.87 2.83 40.76
C MET A 104 -29.59 3.12 39.44
N MET A 105 -29.94 4.40 39.25
CA MET A 105 -30.48 4.94 37.99
C MET A 105 -29.39 5.72 37.25
N GLN A 106 -29.05 5.32 36.02
CA GLN A 106 -28.16 6.07 35.15
C GLN A 106 -28.99 6.83 34.10
N ARG A 107 -28.72 8.12 33.96
CA ARG A 107 -29.26 8.93 32.86
C ARG A 107 -28.30 8.84 31.68
N MET A 108 -28.74 8.21 30.60
CA MET A 108 -27.97 8.14 29.35
C MET A 108 -28.57 9.11 28.34
N GLN A 109 -27.71 9.90 27.70
CA GLN A 109 -28.11 10.73 26.56
C GLN A 109 -28.20 9.84 25.33
N GLN A 110 -29.36 9.79 24.70
CA GLN A 110 -29.60 9.07 23.46
C GLN A 110 -30.06 10.05 22.37
N VAL A 111 -29.63 9.85 21.13
CA VAL A 111 -30.14 10.63 19.99
C VAL A 111 -31.66 10.47 19.91
N CYS A 112 -32.39 11.58 19.77
CA CYS A 112 -33.84 11.57 19.65
C CYS A 112 -34.26 10.71 18.44
N LYS A 113 -35.12 9.70 18.67
CA LYS A 113 -35.55 8.78 17.61
C LYS A 113 -36.45 9.45 16.57
N ASP A 114 -37.23 10.45 16.98
CA ASP A 114 -38.22 11.10 16.11
C ASP A 114 -37.61 12.09 15.12
N CYS A 115 -36.53 12.78 15.51
CA CYS A 115 -35.82 13.73 14.65
C CYS A 115 -34.42 13.26 14.25
N SER A 116 -34.00 12.04 14.64
CA SER A 116 -32.67 11.48 14.36
C SER A 116 -31.50 12.42 14.70
N GLY A 117 -31.66 13.27 15.71
CA GLY A 117 -30.64 14.24 16.12
C GLY A 117 -30.73 15.62 15.47
N GLU A 118 -31.61 15.83 14.50
CA GLU A 118 -31.72 17.12 13.79
C GLU A 118 -32.45 18.20 14.60
N GLY A 119 -33.25 17.81 15.60
CA GLY A 119 -34.07 18.75 16.39
C GLY A 119 -35.32 19.27 15.67
N GLU A 120 -35.40 19.08 14.35
CA GLU A 120 -36.52 19.46 13.49
C GLU A 120 -37.15 18.20 12.87
N ILE A 121 -38.46 18.25 12.61
CA ILE A 121 -39.24 17.21 11.93
C ILE A 121 -39.97 17.85 10.75
N ILE A 122 -40.07 17.11 9.65
CA ILE A 122 -40.83 17.49 8.46
C ILE A 122 -41.96 16.47 8.27
N ASN A 123 -43.19 16.97 8.21
CA ASN A 123 -44.38 16.14 7.95
C ASN A 123 -44.26 15.42 6.61
N GLU A 124 -44.72 14.18 6.52
CA GLU A 124 -44.55 13.33 5.32
C GLU A 124 -45.09 13.97 4.03
N ARG A 125 -46.19 14.71 4.13
CA ARG A 125 -46.83 15.40 3.00
C ARG A 125 -45.99 16.56 2.44
N ASP A 126 -45.12 17.12 3.27
CA ASP A 126 -44.30 18.29 2.95
C ASP A 126 -42.83 17.93 2.69
N ARG A 127 -42.48 16.63 2.79
CA ARG A 127 -41.16 16.13 2.40
C ARG A 127 -40.94 16.38 0.92
N CYS A 128 -39.72 16.74 0.58
CA CYS A 128 -39.33 16.92 -0.81
C CYS A 128 -39.45 15.58 -1.55
N LYS A 129 -40.09 15.58 -2.72
CA LYS A 129 -40.28 14.37 -3.54
C LYS A 129 -38.98 13.80 -4.11
N ASN A 130 -37.93 14.63 -4.24
CA ASN A 130 -36.65 14.24 -4.83
C ASN A 130 -35.69 13.62 -3.80
N CYS A 131 -35.55 14.24 -2.63
CA CYS A 131 -34.65 13.73 -1.58
C CYS A 131 -35.37 12.97 -0.45
N HIS A 132 -36.70 12.92 -0.46
CA HIS A 132 -37.54 12.26 0.57
C HIS A 132 -37.20 12.67 2.01
N GLY A 133 -36.79 13.92 2.22
CA GLY A 133 -36.37 14.43 3.53
C GLY A 133 -34.87 14.34 3.82
N LYS A 134 -34.07 13.64 2.99
CA LYS A 134 -32.62 13.45 3.20
C LYS A 134 -31.76 14.69 2.92
N LYS A 135 -32.34 15.76 2.36
CA LYS A 135 -31.68 17.05 2.02
C LYS A 135 -30.62 16.98 0.91
N THR A 136 -30.07 15.80 0.63
CA THR A 136 -29.09 15.53 -0.44
C THR A 136 -29.64 14.54 -1.47
N VAL A 137 -29.05 14.54 -2.66
CA VAL A 137 -29.34 13.61 -3.76
C VAL A 137 -28.02 13.11 -4.36
N ASP A 138 -28.00 11.86 -4.84
CA ASP A 138 -26.83 11.30 -5.50
C ASP A 138 -26.73 11.84 -6.94
N GLN A 139 -25.57 12.42 -7.27
CA GLN A 139 -25.25 12.95 -8.59
C GLN A 139 -24.00 12.28 -9.13
N LYS A 140 -24.11 11.76 -10.36
CA LYS A 140 -22.95 11.28 -11.14
C LYS A 140 -22.31 12.45 -11.87
N LYS A 141 -21.00 12.62 -11.71
CA LYS A 141 -20.21 13.65 -12.42
C LYS A 141 -18.99 13.00 -13.05
N LYS A 142 -18.72 13.35 -14.31
CA LYS A 142 -17.49 12.95 -15.00
C LYS A 142 -16.40 13.99 -14.69
N LEU A 143 -15.28 13.55 -14.16
CA LEU A 143 -14.08 14.35 -13.95
C LEU A 143 -13.05 13.99 -15.02
N GLU A 144 -12.56 15.00 -15.73
CA GLU A 144 -11.47 14.85 -16.69
C GLU A 144 -10.14 15.02 -15.95
N ILE A 145 -9.30 13.99 -16.05
CA ILE A 145 -8.02 13.89 -15.35
C ILE A 145 -6.92 13.88 -16.40
N VAL A 146 -6.13 14.95 -16.41
CA VAL A 146 -4.96 15.09 -17.28
C VAL A 146 -3.75 14.47 -16.58
N ILE A 147 -3.21 13.41 -17.17
CA ILE A 147 -2.00 12.73 -16.71
C ILE A 147 -0.84 13.33 -17.49
N SER A 148 -0.01 14.12 -16.83
CA SER A 148 1.17 14.73 -17.46
C SER A 148 2.25 13.69 -17.73
N PRO A 149 3.02 13.81 -18.84
CA PRO A 149 4.20 12.99 -19.08
C PRO A 149 5.16 13.05 -17.88
N GLY A 150 5.67 11.90 -17.45
CA GLY A 150 6.57 11.80 -16.31
C GLY A 150 5.89 11.71 -14.94
N SER A 151 4.55 11.73 -14.88
CA SER A 151 3.80 11.62 -13.61
C SER A 151 4.27 10.43 -12.77
N LYS A 152 4.41 10.62 -11.46
CA LYS A 152 4.97 9.62 -10.54
C LYS A 152 3.89 8.70 -9.98
N HIS A 153 4.31 7.53 -9.51
CA HIS A 153 3.44 6.67 -8.71
C HIS A 153 2.99 7.41 -7.44
N GLU A 154 1.74 7.23 -7.05
CA GLU A 154 1.07 7.86 -5.90
C GLU A 154 0.93 9.38 -6.01
N GLN A 155 1.18 9.96 -7.18
CA GLN A 155 0.93 11.37 -7.42
C GLN A 155 -0.57 11.67 -7.28
N GLN A 156 -0.88 12.76 -6.58
CA GLN A 156 -2.25 13.17 -6.26
C GLN A 156 -2.69 14.29 -7.19
N VAL A 157 -3.87 14.12 -7.80
CA VAL A 157 -4.59 15.17 -8.52
C VAL A 157 -5.80 15.56 -7.70
N ARG A 158 -5.91 16.84 -7.32
CA ARG A 158 -6.94 17.33 -6.40
C ARG A 158 -8.02 18.10 -7.16
N PHE A 159 -9.27 17.74 -6.88
CA PHE A 159 -10.46 18.41 -7.38
C PHE A 159 -11.19 19.08 -6.20
N PRO A 160 -11.02 20.39 -6.00
CA PRO A 160 -11.50 21.07 -4.81
C PRO A 160 -13.02 21.15 -4.76
N GLY A 161 -13.62 20.86 -3.60
CA GLY A 161 -15.07 20.94 -3.39
C GLY A 161 -15.90 19.93 -4.18
N GLU A 162 -15.27 18.92 -4.78
CA GLU A 162 -15.97 17.87 -5.54
C GLU A 162 -16.44 16.69 -4.68
N SER A 163 -16.12 16.68 -3.38
CA SER A 163 -16.55 15.62 -2.43
C SER A 163 -18.05 15.72 -2.08
N ASP A 164 -18.51 14.82 -1.22
CA ASP A 164 -19.88 14.79 -0.71
C ASP A 164 -20.25 16.12 -0.01
N GLN A 165 -21.37 16.68 -0.41
CA GLN A 165 -21.96 17.87 0.21
C GLN A 165 -22.93 17.45 1.32
N ALA A 166 -22.93 18.23 2.39
CA ALA A 166 -23.96 18.16 3.42
C ALA A 166 -24.47 19.56 3.79
N PRO A 167 -25.73 19.69 4.25
CA PRO A 167 -26.25 20.95 4.75
C PRO A 167 -25.35 21.52 5.86
N ASN A 168 -25.06 22.82 5.81
CA ASN A 168 -24.22 23.54 6.77
C ASN A 168 -22.74 23.10 6.83
N MET A 169 -22.25 22.37 5.83
CA MET A 169 -20.87 21.90 5.72
C MET A 169 -20.28 22.30 4.36
N GLU A 170 -19.04 22.78 4.34
CA GLU A 170 -18.33 23.04 3.08
C GLU A 170 -17.84 21.69 2.52
N PRO A 171 -17.97 21.40 1.22
CA PRO A 171 -17.53 20.12 0.67
C PRO A 171 -16.02 19.93 0.81
N GLY A 172 -15.63 18.68 1.05
CA GLY A 172 -14.24 18.24 0.95
C GLY A 172 -13.76 18.17 -0.51
N ASP A 173 -12.54 17.68 -0.69
CA ASP A 173 -11.91 17.54 -2.00
C ASP A 173 -11.93 16.09 -2.48
N VAL A 174 -11.98 15.89 -3.80
CA VAL A 174 -11.75 14.56 -4.40
C VAL A 174 -10.27 14.47 -4.80
N ILE A 175 -9.58 13.48 -4.27
CA ILE A 175 -8.15 13.25 -4.50
C ILE A 175 -8.01 12.00 -5.35
N ILE A 176 -7.61 12.17 -6.60
CA ILE A 176 -7.28 11.05 -7.48
C ILE A 176 -5.82 10.68 -7.25
N VAL A 177 -5.56 9.42 -6.89
CA VAL A 177 -4.21 8.90 -6.65
C VAL A 177 -3.80 8.02 -7.82
N LEU A 178 -2.74 8.40 -8.53
CA LEU A 178 -2.24 7.64 -9.67
C LEU A 178 -1.54 6.36 -9.20
N GLN A 179 -2.07 5.20 -9.59
CA GLN A 179 -1.49 3.89 -9.29
C GLN A 179 -0.85 3.30 -10.54
N GLN A 180 0.48 3.20 -10.55
CA GLN A 180 1.21 2.65 -11.68
C GLN A 180 0.98 1.14 -11.75
N GLU A 181 0.53 0.66 -12.90
CA GLU A 181 0.42 -0.77 -13.15
C GLU A 181 1.79 -1.39 -13.44
N PRO A 182 2.02 -2.63 -12.97
CA PRO A 182 3.25 -3.34 -13.31
C PRO A 182 3.28 -3.63 -14.81
N HIS A 183 4.39 -3.30 -15.46
CA HIS A 183 4.59 -3.55 -16.89
C HIS A 183 5.41 -4.84 -17.10
N ALA A 184 5.11 -5.58 -18.16
CA ALA A 184 5.70 -6.91 -18.39
C ALA A 184 7.21 -6.89 -18.70
N VAL A 185 7.69 -5.83 -19.35
CA VAL A 185 9.08 -5.73 -19.84
C VAL A 185 9.91 -4.71 -19.05
N PHE A 186 9.26 -3.67 -18.54
CA PHE A 186 9.93 -2.49 -18.00
C PHE A 186 9.52 -2.29 -16.54
N GLN A 187 10.49 -2.02 -15.71
CA GLN A 187 10.31 -1.65 -14.32
C GLN A 187 10.82 -0.22 -14.14
N ARG A 188 9.95 0.67 -13.66
CA ARG A 188 10.34 2.05 -13.40
C ARG A 188 11.12 2.14 -12.09
N ASN A 189 12.26 2.83 -12.12
CA ASN A 189 13.01 3.23 -10.94
C ASN A 189 13.29 4.74 -10.99
N GLY A 190 12.41 5.52 -10.36
CA GLY A 190 12.45 6.99 -10.43
C GLY A 190 12.22 7.48 -11.87
N ASP A 191 13.23 8.15 -12.41
CA ASP A 191 13.25 8.63 -13.80
C ASP A 191 13.89 7.61 -14.77
N ASN A 192 14.50 6.55 -14.24
CA ASN A 192 15.11 5.50 -15.04
C ASN A 192 14.14 4.33 -15.28
N LEU A 193 14.38 3.60 -16.36
CA LEU A 193 13.70 2.35 -16.69
C LEU A 193 14.69 1.20 -16.55
N ILE A 194 14.24 0.09 -15.98
CA ILE A 194 15.02 -1.13 -15.85
C ILE A 194 14.30 -2.20 -16.65
N MET A 195 15.03 -2.96 -17.45
CA MET A 195 14.50 -4.14 -18.12
C MET A 195 15.46 -5.30 -17.95
N LYS A 196 14.92 -6.52 -17.98
CA LYS A 196 15.72 -7.74 -18.03
C LYS A 196 15.69 -8.28 -19.45
N HIS A 197 16.86 -8.54 -20.00
CA HIS A 197 16.99 -9.12 -21.33
C HIS A 197 17.91 -10.33 -21.30
N LYS A 198 17.45 -11.42 -21.91
CA LYS A 198 18.20 -12.65 -22.00
C LYS A 198 18.94 -12.72 -23.32
N ILE A 199 20.23 -13.05 -23.26
CA ILE A 199 21.10 -13.21 -24.43
C ILE A 199 21.76 -14.58 -24.39
N ASN A 200 22.05 -15.13 -25.56
CA ASN A 200 22.78 -16.40 -25.66
C ASN A 200 24.27 -16.20 -25.32
N LEU A 201 24.94 -17.27 -24.89
CA LEU A 201 26.39 -17.23 -24.65
C LEU A 201 27.19 -16.70 -25.86
N VAL A 202 26.80 -17.08 -27.08
CA VAL A 202 27.46 -16.59 -28.31
C VAL A 202 27.25 -15.09 -28.49
N GLU A 203 26.06 -14.56 -28.18
CA GLU A 203 25.75 -13.13 -28.27
C GLU A 203 26.48 -12.32 -27.20
N SER A 204 26.63 -12.90 -26.00
CA SER A 204 27.43 -12.34 -24.91
C SER A 204 28.90 -12.20 -25.30
N LEU A 205 29.48 -13.20 -25.99
CA LEU A 205 30.91 -13.22 -26.36
C LEU A 205 31.21 -12.50 -27.68
N CYS A 206 30.37 -12.68 -28.70
CA CYS A 206 30.62 -12.21 -30.07
C CYS A 206 29.83 -10.94 -30.43
N GLY A 207 29.15 -10.32 -29.46
CA GLY A 207 28.31 -9.15 -29.70
C GLY A 207 27.01 -9.49 -30.42
N PHE A 208 26.10 -8.51 -30.47
CA PHE A 208 24.76 -8.73 -31.01
C PHE A 208 24.12 -7.43 -31.49
N LYS A 209 23.01 -7.59 -32.22
CA LYS A 209 22.11 -6.50 -32.62
C LYS A 209 20.69 -6.89 -32.20
N LEU A 210 20.11 -6.11 -31.30
CA LEU A 210 18.77 -6.33 -30.77
C LEU A 210 17.86 -5.18 -31.20
N VAL A 211 16.61 -5.48 -31.53
CA VAL A 211 15.57 -4.47 -31.74
C VAL A 211 14.65 -4.45 -30.53
N LEU A 212 14.60 -3.31 -29.84
CA LEU A 212 13.75 -3.09 -28.67
C LEU A 212 12.61 -2.13 -29.02
N THR A 213 11.38 -2.49 -28.67
CA THR A 213 10.24 -1.57 -28.72
C THR A 213 10.18 -0.78 -27.41
N HIS A 214 10.25 0.55 -27.51
CA HIS A 214 10.14 1.46 -26.36
C HIS A 214 8.67 1.76 -26.02
N LEU A 215 8.41 2.44 -24.90
CA LEU A 215 7.06 2.85 -24.44
C LEU A 215 6.36 3.79 -25.41
N ASP A 216 7.10 4.54 -26.21
CA ASP A 216 6.54 5.38 -27.26
C ASP A 216 6.04 4.58 -28.49
N GLY A 217 6.48 3.31 -28.62
CA GLY A 217 6.27 2.46 -29.79
C GLY A 217 7.40 2.54 -30.82
N ARG A 218 8.43 3.37 -30.59
CA ARG A 218 9.62 3.43 -31.46
C ARG A 218 10.48 2.19 -31.26
N LYS A 219 11.15 1.79 -32.33
CA LYS A 219 12.09 0.66 -32.34
C LYS A 219 13.51 1.18 -32.20
N ILE A 220 14.17 0.82 -31.12
CA ILE A 220 15.56 1.16 -30.82
C ILE A 220 16.43 -0.04 -31.19
N ILE A 221 17.43 0.18 -32.04
CA ILE A 221 18.41 -0.86 -32.40
C ILE A 221 19.59 -0.75 -31.44
N LEU A 222 19.69 -1.69 -30.51
CA LEU A 222 20.85 -1.83 -29.64
C LEU A 222 21.93 -2.62 -30.39
N LYS A 223 23.13 -2.04 -30.48
CA LYS A 223 24.30 -2.68 -31.08
C LYS A 223 25.37 -2.83 -30.01
N HIS A 224 25.83 -4.05 -29.80
CA HIS A 224 26.90 -4.37 -28.88
C HIS A 224 28.11 -4.93 -29.64
N PRO A 225 29.33 -4.38 -29.48
CA PRO A 225 30.49 -4.82 -30.24
C PRO A 225 31.02 -6.20 -29.77
N PRO A 226 31.66 -6.97 -30.66
CA PRO A 226 32.18 -8.31 -30.38
C PRO A 226 33.37 -8.38 -29.41
N ASN A 227 33.96 -7.24 -29.04
CA ASN A 227 35.19 -7.20 -28.24
C ASN A 227 34.95 -6.90 -26.75
N ASP A 228 33.69 -6.80 -26.32
CA ASP A 228 33.33 -6.51 -24.92
C ASP A 228 32.39 -7.61 -24.41
N PRO A 229 32.88 -8.69 -23.79
CA PRO A 229 32.02 -9.78 -23.34
C PRO A 229 31.09 -9.33 -22.21
N ILE A 230 29.82 -9.73 -22.26
CA ILE A 230 28.83 -9.41 -21.21
C ILE A 230 28.72 -10.57 -20.23
N ALA A 231 29.16 -10.36 -18.99
CA ALA A 231 28.96 -11.35 -17.93
C ALA A 231 27.48 -11.44 -17.50
N PRO A 232 27.05 -12.58 -16.91
CA PRO A 232 25.73 -12.68 -16.29
C PRO A 232 25.48 -11.58 -15.26
N GLU A 233 24.23 -11.14 -15.14
CA GLU A 233 23.78 -10.08 -14.22
C GLU A 233 24.46 -8.71 -14.43
N THR A 234 25.08 -8.50 -15.59
CA THR A 234 25.70 -7.21 -15.92
C THR A 234 24.63 -6.19 -16.33
N TYR A 235 24.81 -4.94 -15.89
CA TYR A 235 23.99 -3.82 -16.29
C TYR A 235 24.66 -3.01 -17.40
N ARG A 236 23.88 -2.61 -18.41
CA ARG A 236 24.28 -1.61 -19.42
C ARG A 236 23.24 -0.51 -19.49
N CYS A 237 23.68 0.69 -19.83
CA CYS A 237 22.84 1.88 -19.83
C CYS A 237 22.71 2.46 -21.25
N LEU A 238 21.48 2.74 -21.67
CA LEU A 238 21.13 3.55 -22.82
C LEU A 238 20.71 4.93 -22.34
N LYS A 239 21.56 5.92 -22.62
CA LYS A 239 21.36 7.30 -22.17
C LYS A 239 20.16 7.94 -22.84
N GLY A 240 19.35 8.67 -22.06
CA GLY A 240 18.22 9.45 -22.55
C GLY A 240 17.02 8.62 -23.06
N GLN A 241 16.95 7.34 -22.68
CA GLN A 241 15.88 6.42 -23.06
C GLN A 241 15.00 6.00 -21.87
N GLY A 242 15.08 6.69 -20.73
CA GLY A 242 14.25 6.49 -19.54
C GLY A 242 12.95 7.30 -19.56
N MET A 243 12.39 7.59 -18.38
CA MET A 243 11.19 8.41 -18.21
C MET A 243 11.51 9.91 -18.26
N ILE A 244 10.53 10.73 -18.64
CA ILE A 244 10.65 12.20 -18.61
C ILE A 244 10.51 12.69 -17.16
N ASN A 245 11.40 13.57 -16.73
CA ASN A 245 11.29 14.28 -15.46
C ASN A 245 10.31 15.46 -15.61
N MET A 246 9.26 15.49 -14.79
CA MET A 246 8.25 16.56 -14.85
C MET A 246 8.79 17.97 -14.59
N ARG A 247 9.88 18.11 -13.82
CA ARG A 247 10.40 19.41 -13.39
C ARG A 247 11.46 19.95 -14.35
N THR A 248 12.38 19.10 -14.79
CA THR A 248 13.50 19.53 -15.65
C THR A 248 13.23 19.29 -17.13
N HIS A 249 12.19 18.50 -17.47
CA HIS A 249 11.91 18.04 -18.83
C HIS A 249 13.03 17.20 -19.47
N ASP A 250 14.03 16.81 -18.69
CA ASP A 250 15.06 15.87 -19.12
C ASP A 250 14.53 14.45 -19.10
N THR A 251 15.09 13.59 -19.95
CA THR A 251 14.84 12.16 -19.97
C THR A 251 15.88 11.44 -19.11
N GLY A 252 15.43 10.52 -18.25
CA GLY A 252 16.32 9.57 -17.58
C GLY A 252 16.88 8.52 -18.54
N ASP A 253 17.41 7.44 -17.99
CA ASP A 253 18.11 6.40 -18.74
C ASP A 253 17.37 5.06 -18.74
N LEU A 254 17.61 4.25 -19.78
CA LEU A 254 17.16 2.84 -19.82
C LEU A 254 18.32 1.92 -19.45
N ILE A 255 18.18 1.23 -18.34
CA ILE A 255 19.11 0.27 -17.79
C ILE A 255 18.64 -1.13 -18.19
N ILE A 256 19.54 -1.88 -18.83
CA ILE A 256 19.28 -3.25 -19.26
C ILE A 256 20.15 -4.16 -18.41
N GLN A 257 19.49 -5.06 -17.66
CA GLN A 257 20.13 -6.16 -16.98
C GLN A 257 20.19 -7.34 -17.96
N PHE A 258 21.39 -7.80 -18.28
CA PHE A 258 21.60 -8.95 -19.13
C PHE A 258 21.71 -10.23 -18.31
N ASP A 259 20.99 -11.25 -18.74
CA ASP A 259 21.10 -12.62 -18.26
C ASP A 259 21.58 -13.50 -19.41
N VAL A 260 22.54 -14.38 -19.13
CA VAL A 260 23.22 -15.17 -20.18
C VAL A 260 22.69 -16.60 -20.13
N GLU A 261 21.97 -17.00 -21.17
CA GLU A 261 21.51 -18.38 -21.32
C GLU A 261 22.65 -19.23 -21.88
N PHE A 262 23.07 -20.21 -21.08
CA PHE A 262 24.05 -21.22 -21.48
C PHE A 262 23.38 -22.29 -22.35
N PRO A 263 24.12 -22.85 -23.33
CA PRO A 263 23.59 -23.91 -24.18
C PRO A 263 23.23 -25.15 -23.35
N SER A 264 22.19 -25.87 -23.77
CA SER A 264 21.77 -27.12 -23.11
C SER A 264 22.88 -28.17 -23.10
N GLU A 265 22.89 -29.05 -22.09
CA GLU A 265 23.88 -30.14 -21.93
C GLU A 265 24.03 -31.01 -23.18
N LYS A 266 22.93 -31.21 -23.92
CA LYS A 266 22.91 -31.98 -25.18
C LYS A 266 23.78 -31.37 -26.28
N SER A 267 23.97 -30.04 -26.25
CA SER A 267 24.83 -29.32 -27.20
C SER A 267 26.31 -29.40 -26.83
N LEU A 268 26.63 -29.80 -25.60
CA LEU A 268 27.99 -29.90 -25.06
C LEU A 268 28.45 -31.36 -24.89
N THR A 269 27.74 -32.33 -25.45
CA THR A 269 28.06 -33.76 -25.29
C THR A 269 29.18 -34.23 -26.21
N ASP A 270 29.43 -33.56 -27.34
CA ASP A 270 30.47 -33.95 -28.31
C ASP A 270 31.88 -33.58 -27.80
N PRO A 271 32.77 -34.56 -27.58
CA PRO A 271 34.15 -34.30 -27.14
C PRO A 271 34.96 -33.42 -28.10
N GLN A 272 34.62 -33.41 -29.40
CA GLN A 272 35.31 -32.56 -30.38
C GLN A 272 34.99 -31.08 -30.14
N VAL A 273 33.72 -30.76 -29.86
CA VAL A 273 33.25 -29.40 -29.57
C VAL A 273 33.93 -28.85 -28.32
N LEU A 274 34.08 -29.67 -27.27
CA LEU A 274 34.76 -29.27 -26.04
C LEU A 274 36.25 -28.96 -26.27
N LYS A 275 36.96 -29.78 -27.04
CA LYS A 275 38.36 -29.52 -27.40
C LYS A 275 38.51 -28.22 -28.21
N HIS A 276 37.58 -27.94 -29.11
CA HIS A 276 37.58 -26.69 -29.86
C HIS A 276 37.33 -25.47 -28.96
N LEU A 277 36.39 -25.55 -28.00
CA LEU A 277 36.17 -24.49 -27.03
C LEU A 277 37.40 -24.22 -26.16
N GLU A 278 38.07 -25.27 -25.68
CA GLU A 278 39.31 -25.13 -24.89
C GLU A 278 40.45 -24.47 -25.66
N SER A 279 40.52 -24.67 -26.97
CA SER A 279 41.54 -24.03 -27.80
C SER A 279 41.33 -22.52 -27.99
N LEU A 280 40.08 -22.05 -27.85
CA LEU A 280 39.68 -20.66 -28.09
C LEU A 280 39.60 -19.82 -26.81
N LEU A 281 39.39 -20.46 -25.66
CA LEU A 281 39.22 -19.82 -24.35
C LEU A 281 40.50 -19.86 -23.49
N PRO A 282 40.59 -19.06 -22.41
CA PRO A 282 41.72 -19.12 -21.49
C PRO A 282 41.95 -20.54 -20.95
N LYS A 283 43.22 -20.92 -20.81
CA LYS A 283 43.60 -22.25 -20.31
C LYS A 283 43.08 -22.46 -18.89
N ARG A 284 42.64 -23.69 -18.59
CA ARG A 284 42.25 -24.12 -17.24
C ARG A 284 43.39 -23.82 -16.26
N SER A 285 43.06 -23.28 -15.09
CA SER A 285 44.03 -23.11 -14.00
C SER A 285 44.54 -24.47 -13.55
N HIS A 286 45.86 -24.63 -13.48
CA HIS A 286 46.47 -25.81 -12.88
C HIS A 286 46.24 -25.77 -11.37
N VAL A 287 45.69 -26.84 -10.82
CA VAL A 287 45.55 -27.03 -9.38
C VAL A 287 46.52 -28.14 -8.98
N ASP A 288 47.48 -27.81 -8.13
CA ASP A 288 48.38 -28.81 -7.56
C ASP A 288 47.60 -29.64 -6.54
N ILE A 289 47.23 -30.86 -6.91
CA ILE A 289 46.48 -31.77 -6.05
C ILE A 289 47.45 -32.32 -4.99
N PRO A 290 47.25 -32.02 -3.69
CA PRO A 290 48.12 -32.55 -2.64
C PRO A 290 48.00 -34.07 -2.57
N GLN A 291 49.12 -34.75 -2.38
CA GLN A 291 49.17 -36.20 -2.15
C GLN A 291 49.27 -36.45 -0.64
N GLY A 292 48.22 -37.02 -0.04
CA GLY A 292 48.18 -37.34 1.40
C GLY A 292 46.95 -38.16 1.78
N GLU A 293 46.97 -38.78 2.97
CA GLU A 293 45.90 -39.66 3.50
C GLU A 293 44.55 -38.95 3.76
N HIS A 294 44.49 -37.63 3.67
CA HIS A 294 43.31 -36.82 3.99
C HIS A 294 42.71 -36.08 2.78
N VAL A 295 42.91 -36.58 1.55
CA VAL A 295 42.34 -35.99 0.33
C VAL A 295 41.25 -36.91 -0.20
N GLU A 296 40.01 -36.42 -0.21
CA GLU A 296 38.84 -37.12 -0.76
C GLU A 296 38.32 -36.38 -1.99
N GLU A 297 38.09 -37.11 -3.09
CA GLU A 297 37.47 -36.57 -4.31
C GLU A 297 35.95 -36.67 -4.18
N VAL A 298 35.26 -35.54 -4.31
CA VAL A 298 33.79 -35.45 -4.20
C VAL A 298 33.24 -34.78 -5.45
N HIS A 299 32.18 -35.34 -6.00
CA HIS A 299 31.50 -34.77 -7.17
C HIS A 299 30.41 -33.78 -6.74
N MET A 300 30.32 -32.65 -7.43
CA MET A 300 29.22 -31.70 -7.24
C MET A 300 27.93 -32.30 -7.81
N ILE A 301 26.85 -32.14 -7.05
CA ILE A 301 25.48 -32.45 -7.48
C ILE A 301 24.66 -31.17 -7.44
N ASP A 302 23.60 -31.10 -8.24
CA ASP A 302 22.69 -29.96 -8.24
C ASP A 302 22.08 -29.74 -6.85
N PHE A 303 22.17 -28.50 -6.38
CA PHE A 303 21.52 -28.11 -5.14
C PHE A 303 20.02 -27.91 -5.39
N HIS A 304 19.24 -28.97 -5.19
CA HIS A 304 17.79 -28.85 -5.18
C HIS A 304 17.34 -28.25 -3.85
N THR A 305 16.85 -27.00 -3.87
CA THR A 305 16.12 -26.43 -2.74
C THR A 305 14.77 -27.12 -2.61
N THR A 306 14.71 -28.30 -2.02
CA THR A 306 13.42 -28.90 -1.68
C THR A 306 12.77 -28.06 -0.60
N LYS A 307 11.77 -27.27 -0.98
CA LYS A 307 10.69 -26.87 -0.08
C LYS A 307 10.08 -28.13 0.55
N SER A 308 9.86 -28.08 1.86
CA SER A 308 8.85 -28.85 2.59
C SER A 308 9.02 -30.38 2.69
N ALA A 309 10.00 -30.85 3.47
CA ALA A 309 10.02 -32.23 3.98
C ALA A 309 9.65 -32.35 5.48
N HIS A 310 8.91 -31.36 6.03
CA HIS A 310 8.48 -31.40 7.43
C HIS A 310 6.98 -31.15 7.68
N ASP A 311 6.14 -30.99 6.64
CA ASP A 311 4.71 -30.68 6.83
C ASP A 311 3.71 -31.76 6.35
N ASP A 312 4.17 -32.97 6.03
CA ASP A 312 3.29 -34.08 5.62
C ASP A 312 3.01 -35.11 6.74
N ARG A 313 3.11 -34.71 8.02
CA ARG A 313 2.72 -35.57 9.17
C ARG A 313 1.52 -35.09 9.97
N ARG A 314 0.70 -34.17 9.43
CA ARG A 314 -0.57 -33.75 10.06
C ARG A 314 -1.70 -33.65 9.04
N GLY A 315 -1.92 -34.71 8.27
CA GLY A 315 -2.94 -34.66 7.23
C GLY A 315 -3.59 -35.96 6.82
N ASN A 316 -3.47 -37.07 7.58
CA ASN A 316 -4.33 -38.23 7.29
C ASN A 316 -4.42 -39.27 8.42
N ARG A 317 -5.19 -38.97 9.47
CA ARG A 317 -5.79 -40.03 10.31
C ARG A 317 -7.07 -39.54 10.96
N ARG A 318 -8.12 -39.37 10.16
CA ARG A 318 -9.50 -39.49 10.61
C ARG A 318 -10.13 -40.67 9.87
N GLU A 319 -10.83 -41.47 10.66
CA GLU A 319 -11.86 -42.45 10.26
C GLU A 319 -11.38 -43.73 9.58
N ALA A 320 -11.39 -44.81 10.37
CA ALA A 320 -12.14 -46.04 10.07
C ALA A 320 -11.70 -47.13 11.05
N TYR A 321 -12.53 -47.46 12.05
CA TYR A 321 -12.85 -48.83 12.50
C TYR A 321 -14.10 -48.74 13.40
N GLU A 322 -15.28 -48.82 12.77
CA GLU A 322 -16.43 -49.48 13.41
C GLU A 322 -16.29 -50.98 13.13
N ALA A 323 -16.30 -51.82 14.17
CA ALA A 323 -17.03 -53.09 14.24
C ALA A 323 -16.54 -54.01 15.38
N GLY A 324 -17.45 -54.28 16.34
CA GLY A 324 -17.51 -55.48 17.20
C GLY A 324 -16.52 -55.53 18.37
N GLY A 325 -16.87 -55.89 19.59
CA GLY A 325 -18.09 -56.46 20.19
C GLY A 325 -17.67 -57.04 21.56
N ASP A 326 -18.60 -57.04 22.53
CA ASP A 326 -18.57 -57.73 23.83
C ASP A 326 -17.43 -57.35 24.81
N SER A 327 -17.54 -57.33 26.14
CA SER A 327 -18.60 -57.63 27.11
C SER A 327 -18.04 -57.23 28.50
N ASP A 328 -18.95 -56.83 29.39
CA ASP A 328 -18.90 -56.95 30.85
C ASP A 328 -17.83 -56.22 31.70
N ASP A 329 -18.35 -55.57 32.74
CA ASP A 329 -18.05 -55.82 34.16
C ASP A 329 -17.73 -54.60 35.04
N GLU A 330 -18.21 -54.71 36.27
CA GLU A 330 -18.54 -53.69 37.25
C GLU A 330 -17.34 -53.09 38.01
N GLY A 331 -17.58 -52.00 38.75
CA GLY A 331 -16.98 -51.85 40.08
C GLY A 331 -16.03 -50.66 40.33
N GLY A 332 -16.58 -49.59 40.92
CA GLY A 332 -16.20 -49.14 42.27
C GLY A 332 -14.76 -48.73 42.64
N HIS A 333 -14.68 -47.47 43.07
CA HIS A 333 -13.87 -46.92 44.19
C HIS A 333 -12.43 -46.42 43.99
N ALA A 334 -12.27 -45.15 44.39
CA ALA A 334 -11.30 -44.61 45.38
C ALA A 334 -10.37 -43.48 44.88
N GLN A 335 -10.47 -42.34 45.58
CA GLN A 335 -9.57 -41.16 45.54
C GLN A 335 -8.21 -41.48 46.24
N PRO A 336 -7.32 -40.53 46.64
CA PRO A 336 -7.12 -39.09 46.31
C PRO A 336 -5.61 -38.74 46.07
N GLY A 337 -5.26 -37.45 45.87
CA GLY A 337 -3.86 -36.95 46.00
C GLY A 337 -3.53 -35.79 45.05
N VAL A 338 -3.89 -34.53 45.33
CA VAL A 338 -3.18 -33.50 46.12
C VAL A 338 -1.75 -33.13 45.63
N GLN A 339 -1.60 -31.83 45.36
CA GLN A 339 -0.42 -30.94 45.40
C GLN A 339 0.70 -30.99 44.35
N ALA A 340 0.73 -29.89 43.58
CA ALA A 340 1.78 -28.87 43.50
C ALA A 340 3.26 -29.31 43.50
N CYS A 341 4.02 -28.92 42.47
CA CYS A 341 4.99 -27.82 42.58
C CYS A 341 5.74 -27.54 41.28
N ARG A 342 6.36 -26.36 41.26
CA ARG A 342 7.12 -25.69 40.20
C ARG A 342 8.41 -26.41 39.77
N SER A 343 8.86 -25.98 38.58
CA SER A 343 10.24 -25.72 38.14
C SER A 343 11.23 -26.89 38.04
N GLN A 344 11.77 -27.07 36.84
CA GLN A 344 13.12 -26.57 36.51
C GLN A 344 13.09 -25.86 35.16
#